data_AF-A0A9D9I2H5-F1
#
_entry.id   AF-A0A9D9I2H5-F1
#
_cell.length_a   1.000
_cell.length_b   1.000
_cell.length_c   1.000
_cell.angle_alpha   90.00
_cell.angle_beta   90.00
_cell.angle_gamma   90.00
#
_symmetry.space_group_name_H-M   'P 1'
#
loop_
_entity.id
_entity.type
_entity.pdbx_description
1 polymer ?
#
loop_
_entity_poly.entity_id
_entity_poly.type
_entity_poly.pdbx_seq_one_letter_code
_entity_poly.pdbx_strand_id
1 'polypeptide(L)'
;EGIEFCDQNLLAYFTAVHLNRTLNEREEEGVKKLKYILDNICFQPNGDIILFLSYITSNVQILTPIMKSLISHMKDWEELNLDEDNVGYLSKIQGRVKPQIPTAKEKTEIKEAKNDMEKEIMENHKEEAESLYSYDESRINSFGNKITKSINYLELVAKILPNFRYILTGEQKREIVSILYTYPNKLLYFMLKDIDENYDKIINEILEGTPKTRKGKLITKGMIAKKLQDQSIAYILSIYDFIASTSTSNSKTITDLNKIDYFNYESNINYKIQNIMMEENVGNFHEMSVKAEELYKNTKMDISKQMIALIVRKYFLCHDIVITGEAQHVIDVFFSKDEKQAIRMAQAKNRIVKK
;
A
#
# COMPACT_ATOMS: atom_id res chain seq x y z
N GLU A 1 -15.73 27.76 30.26
CA GLU A 1 -16.02 26.67 29.32
C GLU A 1 -15.44 27.06 27.97
N GLY A 2 -14.54 26.25 27.42
CA GLY A 2 -13.98 26.46 26.08
C GLY A 2 -14.95 25.95 25.01
N ILE A 3 -14.83 26.48 23.79
CA ILE A 3 -15.51 25.92 22.62
C ILE A 3 -14.57 24.86 22.04
N GLU A 4 -15.05 23.62 21.94
CA GLU A 4 -14.31 22.49 21.38
C GLU A 4 -15.10 21.86 20.24
N PHE A 5 -14.40 21.40 19.21
CA PHE A 5 -14.99 20.56 18.17
C PHE A 5 -15.21 19.15 18.70
N CYS A 6 -16.35 18.55 18.37
CA CYS A 6 -16.68 17.15 18.70
C CYS A 6 -16.31 16.16 17.58
N ASP A 7 -15.76 16.64 16.46
CA ASP A 7 -15.48 15.84 15.26
C ASP A 7 -14.12 16.23 14.66
N GLN A 8 -13.26 15.23 14.44
CA GLN A 8 -11.90 15.41 13.91
C GLN A 8 -11.90 16.00 12.50
N ASN A 9 -12.82 15.58 11.64
CA ASN A 9 -12.89 16.04 10.26
C ASN A 9 -13.33 17.50 10.19
N LEU A 10 -14.30 17.91 11.00
CA LEU A 10 -14.72 19.30 11.12
C LEU A 10 -13.59 20.17 11.68
N LEU A 11 -12.91 19.72 12.74
CA LEU A 11 -11.72 20.39 13.27
C LEU A 11 -10.65 20.57 12.18
N ALA A 12 -10.34 19.50 11.45
CA ALA A 12 -9.36 19.50 10.38
C ALA A 12 -9.74 20.48 9.26
N TYR A 13 -11.00 20.44 8.81
CA TYR A 13 -11.51 21.31 7.76
C TYR A 13 -11.44 22.79 8.15
N PHE A 14 -11.96 23.17 9.32
CA PHE A 14 -11.92 24.57 9.75
C PHE A 14 -10.50 25.05 10.02
N THR A 15 -9.62 24.18 10.52
CA THR A 15 -8.19 24.47 10.67
C THR A 15 -7.54 24.72 9.31
N ALA A 16 -7.85 23.90 8.30
CA ALA A 16 -7.38 24.09 6.93
C ALA A 16 -7.88 25.40 6.31
N VAL A 17 -9.15 25.76 6.51
CA VAL A 17 -9.70 27.06 6.06
C VAL A 17 -8.96 28.23 6.71
N HIS A 18 -8.73 28.17 8.01
CA HIS A 18 -7.99 29.20 8.74
C HIS A 18 -6.53 29.30 8.28
N LEU A 19 -5.88 28.16 8.07
CA LEU A 19 -4.50 28.11 7.56
C LEU A 19 -4.40 28.68 6.15
N ASN A 20 -5.33 28.34 5.25
CA ASN A 20 -5.38 28.92 3.90
C ASN A 20 -5.49 30.45 3.95
N ARG A 21 -6.39 30.97 4.78
CA ARG A 21 -6.54 32.41 4.97
C ARG A 21 -5.25 33.05 5.50
N THR A 22 -4.61 32.41 6.48
CA THR A 22 -3.35 32.89 7.06
C THR A 22 -2.22 32.89 6.01
N LEU A 23 -2.13 31.86 5.16
CA LEU A 23 -1.15 31.82 4.07
C LEU A 23 -1.31 32.98 3.08
N ASN A 24 -2.56 33.39 2.80
CA ASN A 24 -2.86 34.48 1.88
C ASN A 24 -2.71 35.88 2.52
N GLU A 25 -3.07 36.04 3.79
CA GLU A 25 -3.05 37.33 4.49
C GLU A 25 -1.73 37.61 5.22
N ARG A 26 -1.00 36.56 5.63
CA ARG A 26 0.18 36.61 6.50
C ARG A 26 1.13 35.45 6.19
N GLU A 27 1.75 35.50 5.02
CA GLU A 27 2.55 34.40 4.44
C GLU A 27 3.55 33.78 5.44
N GLU A 28 4.39 34.58 6.12
CA GLU A 28 5.38 34.06 7.06
C GLU A 28 4.77 33.27 8.23
N GLU A 29 3.64 33.75 8.77
CA GLU A 29 2.92 33.10 9.86
C GLU A 29 2.28 31.79 9.36
N GLY A 30 1.68 31.84 8.17
CA GLY A 30 1.08 30.68 7.52
C GLY A 30 2.09 29.57 7.23
N VAL A 31 3.27 29.92 6.70
CA VAL A 31 4.35 28.96 6.40
C VAL A 31 4.87 28.29 7.68
N LYS A 32 5.01 29.04 8.79
CA LYS A 32 5.41 28.47 10.08
C LYS A 32 4.38 27.48 10.61
N LYS A 33 3.08 27.82 10.56
CA LYS A 33 1.99 26.92 10.96
C LYS A 33 1.92 25.66 10.09
N LEU A 34 2.07 25.82 8.77
CA LEU A 34 2.11 24.69 7.83
C LEU A 34 3.27 23.75 8.17
N LYS A 35 4.47 24.30 8.42
CA LYS A 35 5.63 23.50 8.80
C LYS A 35 5.38 22.71 10.10
N TYR A 36 4.80 23.35 11.11
CA TYR A 36 4.46 22.69 12.37
C TYR A 36 3.53 21.48 12.17
N ILE A 37 2.48 21.64 11.35
CA ILE A 37 1.53 20.56 11.05
C ILE A 37 2.23 19.43 10.29
N LEU A 38 3.08 19.77 9.31
CA LEU A 38 3.86 18.78 8.57
C LEU A 38 4.85 18.03 9.48
N ASP A 39 5.53 18.73 10.39
CA ASP A 39 6.47 18.10 11.32
C ASP A 39 5.75 17.09 12.23
N ASN A 40 4.51 17.38 12.63
CA ASN A 40 3.66 16.57 13.50
C ASN A 40 2.63 15.70 12.76
N ILE A 41 2.82 15.45 11.46
CA ILE A 41 1.82 14.77 10.62
C ILE A 41 1.46 13.35 11.09
N CYS A 42 2.29 12.70 11.91
CA CYS A 42 1.98 11.40 12.51
C CYS A 42 0.82 11.43 13.51
N PHE A 43 0.45 12.61 14.01
CA PHE A 43 -0.64 12.78 14.96
C PHE A 43 -1.90 13.28 14.25
N GLN A 44 -3.05 12.70 14.58
CA GLN A 44 -4.32 13.26 14.15
C GLN A 44 -4.56 14.63 14.80
N PRO A 45 -5.21 15.59 14.12
CA PRO A 45 -5.80 15.51 12.78
C PRO A 45 -4.88 16.07 11.65
N ASN A 46 -3.56 16.08 11.85
CA ASN A 46 -2.64 16.85 11.00
C ASN A 46 -2.63 16.39 9.52
N GLY A 47 -2.78 15.09 9.25
CA GLY A 47 -2.89 14.58 7.88
C GLY A 47 -4.12 15.13 7.14
N ASP A 48 -5.28 15.12 7.81
CA ASP A 48 -6.54 15.59 7.24
C ASP A 48 -6.55 17.11 7.02
N ILE A 49 -5.91 17.88 7.89
CA ILE A 49 -5.72 19.32 7.68
C ILE A 49 -5.02 19.58 6.34
N ILE A 50 -3.93 18.86 6.07
CA ILE A 50 -3.18 19.03 4.82
C ILE A 50 -4.01 18.57 3.62
N LEU A 51 -4.76 17.49 3.77
CA LEU A 51 -5.65 17.00 2.72
C LEU A 51 -6.73 18.04 2.37
N PHE A 52 -7.47 18.55 3.36
CA PHE A 52 -8.47 19.61 3.12
C PHE A 52 -7.84 20.87 2.56
N LEU A 53 -6.67 21.26 3.04
CA LEU A 53 -5.97 22.44 2.55
C LEU A 53 -5.58 22.30 1.06
N SER A 54 -5.21 21.09 0.63
CA SER A 54 -4.94 20.82 -0.79
C SER A 54 -6.18 21.04 -1.67
N TYR A 55 -7.37 20.61 -1.21
CA TYR A 55 -8.62 20.82 -1.94
C TYR A 55 -9.06 22.28 -1.95
N ILE A 56 -8.94 22.98 -0.81
CA ILE A 56 -9.35 24.38 -0.68
C ILE A 56 -8.49 25.29 -1.56
N THR A 57 -7.17 25.10 -1.53
CA THR A 57 -6.23 26.00 -2.21
C THR A 57 -6.25 25.82 -3.73
N SER A 58 -6.51 24.60 -4.22
CA SER A 58 -6.26 24.21 -5.62
C SER A 58 -4.87 24.65 -6.14
N ASN A 59 -3.92 24.89 -5.23
CA ASN A 59 -2.65 25.54 -5.50
C ASN A 59 -1.51 24.54 -5.31
N VAL A 60 -0.74 24.31 -6.37
CA VAL A 60 0.40 23.39 -6.35
C VAL A 60 1.57 23.85 -5.46
N GLN A 61 1.57 25.10 -4.99
CA GLN A 61 2.62 25.62 -4.11
C GLN A 61 2.68 24.88 -2.77
N ILE A 62 1.55 24.42 -2.23
CA ILE A 62 1.54 23.66 -0.97
C ILE A 62 2.18 22.28 -1.10
N LEU A 63 2.28 21.76 -2.32
CA LEU A 63 2.87 20.46 -2.59
C LEU A 63 4.38 20.46 -2.32
N THR A 64 5.04 21.59 -2.55
CA THR A 64 6.50 21.71 -2.41
C THR A 64 6.96 21.50 -0.96
N PRO A 65 6.37 22.17 0.05
CA PRO A 65 6.65 21.86 1.46
C PRO A 65 6.39 20.39 1.85
N ILE A 66 5.33 19.77 1.33
CA ILE A 66 5.00 18.37 1.62
C ILE A 66 6.11 17.45 1.09
N MET A 67 6.47 17.58 -0.19
CA MET A 67 7.52 16.79 -0.81
C MET A 67 8.87 16.99 -0.12
N LYS A 68 9.25 18.24 0.18
CA LYS A 68 10.49 18.52 0.93
C LYS A 68 10.53 17.86 2.30
N SER A 69 9.41 17.84 3.02
CA SER A 69 9.32 17.25 4.35
C SER A 69 9.46 15.73 4.28
N LEU A 70 8.79 15.08 3.32
CA LEU A 70 8.95 13.65 3.04
C LEU A 70 10.40 13.30 2.66
N ILE A 71 10.97 14.04 1.70
CA ILE A 71 12.36 13.83 1.24
C ILE A 71 13.33 13.97 2.40
N SER A 72 13.14 14.97 3.26
CA SER A 72 13.99 15.16 4.44
C SER A 72 13.82 14.04 5.48
N HIS A 73 12.59 13.54 5.68
CA HIS A 73 12.29 12.49 6.66
C HIS A 73 12.92 11.15 6.30
N MET A 74 12.92 10.78 5.01
CA MET A 74 13.41 9.49 4.52
C MET A 74 14.70 9.61 3.70
N LYS A 75 15.45 10.72 3.88
CA LYS A 75 16.62 11.05 3.08
C LYS A 75 17.66 9.94 3.09
N ASP A 76 18.01 9.48 4.29
CA ASP A 76 19.08 8.52 4.54
C ASP A 76 18.57 7.06 4.64
N TRP A 77 17.31 6.81 4.28
CA TRP A 77 16.74 5.47 4.32
C TRP A 77 17.08 4.72 3.04
N GLU A 78 17.59 3.51 3.20
CA GLU A 78 17.83 2.55 2.12
C GLU A 78 16.51 1.96 1.62
N GLU A 79 16.46 1.57 0.34
CA GLU A 79 15.30 0.93 -0.27
C GLU A 79 15.33 -0.58 -0.08
N LEU A 80 14.15 -1.20 0.12
CA LEU A 80 14.01 -2.64 0.00
C LEU A 80 14.32 -3.03 -1.45
N ASN A 81 15.31 -3.91 -1.63
CA ASN A 81 15.77 -4.32 -2.94
C ASN A 81 15.82 -5.85 -3.01
N LEU A 82 14.85 -6.43 -3.73
CA LEU A 82 14.78 -7.86 -3.94
C LEU A 82 15.90 -8.37 -4.85
N ASP A 83 16.38 -7.56 -5.80
CA ASP A 83 17.49 -7.96 -6.68
C ASP A 83 18.81 -8.13 -5.90
N GLU A 84 18.99 -7.34 -4.84
CA GLU A 84 20.18 -7.38 -3.96
C GLU A 84 20.01 -8.27 -2.72
N ASP A 85 18.79 -8.80 -2.50
CA ASP A 85 18.43 -9.57 -1.30
C ASP A 85 18.85 -8.90 0.02
N ASN A 86 18.65 -7.57 0.11
CA ASN A 86 19.14 -6.77 1.23
C ASN A 86 18.36 -6.97 2.55
N VAL A 87 17.33 -7.82 2.54
CA VAL A 87 16.59 -8.33 3.69
C VAL A 87 16.55 -9.86 3.58
N GLY A 88 17.63 -10.51 4.03
CA GLY A 88 17.95 -11.89 3.64
C GLY A 88 16.98 -12.95 4.15
N TYR A 89 16.26 -12.72 5.25
CA TYR A 89 15.26 -13.71 5.71
C TYR A 89 14.10 -13.90 4.72
N LEU A 90 13.83 -12.92 3.85
CA LEU A 90 12.79 -13.02 2.83
C LEU A 90 13.10 -14.10 1.79
N SER A 91 14.37 -14.41 1.54
CA SER A 91 14.79 -15.43 0.58
C SER A 91 15.08 -16.80 1.21
N LYS A 92 15.17 -16.90 2.56
CA LYS A 92 15.52 -18.14 3.29
C LYS A 92 14.56 -19.30 3.06
N ILE A 93 13.26 -19.03 2.87
CA ILE A 93 12.27 -20.08 2.65
C ILE A 93 11.97 -20.20 1.17
N GLN A 94 12.39 -21.34 0.61
CA GLN A 94 12.13 -21.74 -0.76
C GLN A 94 10.92 -22.66 -0.83
N GLY A 95 10.18 -22.57 -1.93
CA GLY A 95 8.97 -23.36 -2.12
C GLY A 95 7.82 -22.51 -2.64
N ARG A 96 7.42 -22.81 -3.87
CA ARG A 96 6.30 -22.14 -4.53
C ARG A 96 4.98 -22.71 -4.04
N VAL A 97 4.19 -21.87 -3.39
CA VAL A 97 2.76 -22.11 -3.23
C VAL A 97 2.06 -21.30 -4.30
N LYS A 98 1.64 -21.97 -5.39
CA LYS A 98 0.69 -21.35 -6.31
C LYS A 98 -0.60 -21.14 -5.52
N PRO A 99 -1.13 -19.92 -5.47
CA PRO A 99 -2.37 -19.71 -4.75
C PRO A 99 -3.52 -20.38 -5.49
N GLN A 100 -4.63 -20.58 -4.78
CA GLN A 100 -5.88 -21.10 -5.34
C GLN A 100 -6.65 -19.99 -6.05
N ILE A 101 -7.41 -20.37 -7.09
CA ILE A 101 -8.31 -19.42 -7.73
C ILE A 101 -9.36 -18.95 -6.72
N PRO A 102 -9.71 -17.66 -6.70
CA PRO A 102 -10.78 -17.22 -5.83
C PRO A 102 -12.11 -17.90 -6.12
N THR A 103 -12.76 -18.36 -5.07
CA THR A 103 -14.13 -18.87 -5.11
C THR A 103 -15.16 -17.74 -5.06
N ALA A 104 -16.38 -18.01 -5.51
CA ALA A 104 -17.48 -17.05 -5.39
C ALA A 104 -17.78 -16.67 -3.93
N LYS A 105 -17.57 -17.61 -2.99
CA LYS A 105 -17.73 -17.38 -1.55
C LYS A 105 -16.69 -16.40 -1.01
N GLU A 106 -15.43 -16.54 -1.42
CA GLU A 106 -14.38 -15.58 -1.02
C GLU A 106 -14.64 -14.18 -1.56
N LYS A 107 -15.20 -14.05 -2.79
CA LYS A 107 -15.61 -12.75 -3.32
C LYS A 107 -16.68 -12.08 -2.47
N THR A 108 -17.65 -12.84 -1.95
CA THR A 108 -18.70 -12.30 -1.06
C THR A 108 -18.14 -11.97 0.32
N GLU A 109 -17.32 -12.84 0.90
CA GLU A 109 -16.70 -12.62 2.21
C GLU A 109 -15.82 -11.36 2.23
N ILE A 110 -15.07 -11.08 1.16
CA ILE A 110 -14.24 -9.87 1.08
C ILE A 110 -15.09 -8.60 0.95
N LYS A 111 -16.24 -8.66 0.27
CA LYS A 111 -17.18 -7.53 0.23
C LYS A 111 -17.79 -7.26 1.60
N GLU A 112 -18.18 -8.30 2.32
CA GLU A 112 -18.73 -8.20 3.68
C GLU A 112 -17.69 -7.67 4.67
N ALA A 113 -16.47 -8.23 4.65
CA ALA A 113 -15.37 -7.80 5.50
C ALA A 113 -14.99 -6.33 5.29
N LYS A 114 -15.07 -5.81 4.05
CA LYS A 114 -14.89 -4.38 3.79
C LYS A 114 -15.95 -3.52 4.48
N ASN A 115 -17.21 -3.92 4.37
CA ASN A 115 -18.31 -3.18 5.00
C ASN A 115 -18.21 -3.19 6.53
N ASP A 116 -17.79 -4.30 7.12
CA ASP A 116 -17.64 -4.41 8.58
C ASP A 116 -16.43 -3.62 9.08
N MET A 117 -15.32 -3.64 8.33
CA MET A 117 -14.15 -2.79 8.62
C MET A 117 -14.51 -1.30 8.55
N GLU A 118 -15.30 -0.87 7.56
CA GLU A 118 -15.77 0.52 7.47
C GLU A 118 -16.62 0.91 8.69
N LYS A 119 -17.47 0.02 9.20
CA LYS A 119 -18.26 0.27 10.42
C LYS A 119 -17.37 0.35 11.66
N GLU A 120 -16.41 -0.57 11.80
CA GLU A 120 -15.47 -0.57 12.94
C GLU A 120 -14.64 0.72 12.98
N ILE A 121 -14.18 1.20 11.82
CA ILE A 121 -13.49 2.50 11.71
C ILE A 121 -14.42 3.64 12.17
N MET A 122 -15.68 3.66 11.74
CA MET A 122 -16.64 4.68 12.18
C MET A 122 -16.98 4.61 13.68
N GLU A 123 -16.95 3.43 14.28
CA GLU A 123 -17.19 3.23 15.71
C GLU A 123 -15.98 3.68 16.54
N ASN A 124 -14.77 3.26 16.17
CA ASN A 124 -13.52 3.67 16.84
C ASN A 124 -13.32 5.19 16.79
N HIS A 125 -13.66 5.85 15.67
CA HIS A 125 -13.61 7.32 15.57
C HIS A 125 -14.57 8.03 16.53
N LYS A 126 -15.68 7.40 16.95
CA LYS A 126 -16.58 7.98 17.95
C LYS A 126 -16.02 7.86 19.37
N GLU A 127 -15.30 6.78 19.67
CA GLU A 127 -14.68 6.56 20.98
C GLU A 127 -13.44 7.46 21.20
N GLU A 128 -12.68 7.77 20.15
CA GLU A 128 -11.48 8.63 20.22
C GLU A 128 -11.79 10.15 20.34
N ALA A 129 -13.06 10.55 20.29
CA ALA A 129 -13.48 11.95 20.45
C ALA A 129 -13.17 12.52 21.84
N GLU A 130 -12.88 11.67 22.84
CA GLU A 130 -12.56 12.10 24.21
C GLU A 130 -11.12 12.65 24.39
N SER A 131 -10.23 12.52 23.38
CA SER A 131 -8.83 13.00 23.46
C SER A 131 -8.33 13.71 22.18
N LEU A 132 -9.18 14.53 21.56
CA LEU A 132 -8.86 15.27 20.31
C LEU A 132 -7.66 16.22 20.42
N TYR A 133 -7.34 16.67 21.64
CA TYR A 133 -6.37 17.75 21.89
C TYR A 133 -5.14 17.31 22.70
N SER A 134 -4.97 16.01 22.97
CA SER A 134 -3.86 15.52 23.79
C SER A 134 -3.04 14.47 23.04
N TYR A 135 -1.86 14.89 22.57
CA TYR A 135 -0.83 13.97 22.07
C TYR A 135 0.55 14.39 22.59
N ASP A 136 1.37 13.38 22.88
CA ASP A 136 2.72 13.56 23.44
C ASP A 136 3.73 13.79 22.31
N GLU A 137 4.00 15.07 22.01
CA GLU A 137 4.96 15.51 20.99
C GLU A 137 6.38 14.95 21.21
N SER A 138 6.74 14.55 22.44
CA SER A 138 8.06 13.95 22.71
C SER A 138 8.27 12.61 22.00
N ARG A 139 7.18 11.93 21.61
CA ARG A 139 7.21 10.62 20.95
C ARG A 139 7.35 10.69 19.44
N ILE A 140 7.43 11.88 18.85
CA ILE A 140 7.44 12.09 17.39
C ILE A 140 8.50 11.25 16.66
N ASN A 141 9.64 10.98 17.31
CA ASN A 141 10.75 10.21 16.75
C ASN A 141 10.74 8.71 17.10
N SER A 142 9.70 8.21 17.76
CA SER A 142 9.55 6.78 18.02
C SER A 142 9.41 5.98 16.72
N PHE A 143 9.82 4.70 16.74
CA PHE A 143 9.78 3.84 15.56
C PHE A 143 8.39 3.80 14.91
N GLY A 144 7.34 3.60 15.72
CA GLY A 144 5.94 3.62 15.25
C GLY A 144 5.55 4.96 14.61
N ASN A 145 5.89 6.08 15.25
CA ASN A 145 5.54 7.40 14.71
C ASN A 145 6.32 7.74 13.44
N LYS A 146 7.56 7.25 13.27
CA LYS A 146 8.30 7.37 12.00
C LYS A 146 7.62 6.61 10.87
N ILE A 147 7.06 5.42 11.15
CA ILE A 147 6.26 4.67 10.18
C ILE A 147 4.98 5.43 9.84
N THR A 148 4.20 5.84 10.84
CA THR A 148 2.95 6.61 10.63
C THR A 148 3.20 7.90 9.86
N LYS A 149 4.25 8.65 10.21
CA LYS A 149 4.68 9.85 9.48
C LYS A 149 4.96 9.57 8.00
N SER A 150 5.66 8.47 7.72
CA SER A 150 5.98 8.06 6.35
C SER A 150 4.73 7.69 5.56
N ILE A 151 3.81 6.92 6.17
CA ILE A 151 2.54 6.53 5.55
C ILE A 151 1.71 7.78 5.21
N ASN A 152 1.54 8.70 6.16
CA ASN A 152 0.74 9.91 5.96
C ASN A 152 1.32 10.80 4.85
N TYR A 153 2.64 10.95 4.76
CA TYR A 153 3.24 11.68 3.65
C TYR A 153 3.06 10.96 2.31
N LEU A 154 3.26 9.64 2.27
CA LEU A 154 3.08 8.86 1.05
C LEU A 154 1.63 8.91 0.56
N GLU A 155 0.67 8.89 1.48
CA GLU A 155 -0.75 9.06 1.18
C GLU A 155 -1.01 10.41 0.51
N LEU A 156 -0.49 11.50 1.09
CA LEU A 156 -0.63 12.83 0.53
C LEU A 156 -0.03 12.88 -0.88
N VAL A 157 1.18 12.37 -1.08
CA VAL A 157 1.84 12.35 -2.40
C VAL A 157 1.06 11.50 -3.41
N ALA A 158 0.54 10.35 -2.99
CA ALA A 158 -0.29 9.49 -3.83
C ALA A 158 -1.61 10.18 -4.22
N LYS A 159 -2.20 11.00 -3.33
CA LYS A 159 -3.40 11.81 -3.64
C LYS A 159 -3.09 13.01 -4.54
N ILE A 160 -1.88 13.55 -4.50
CA ILE A 160 -1.49 14.71 -5.32
C ILE A 160 -1.59 14.39 -6.82
N LEU A 161 -1.04 13.26 -7.25
CA LEU A 161 -0.98 12.91 -8.67
C LEU A 161 -2.34 12.89 -9.37
N PRO A 162 -3.37 12.17 -8.90
CA PRO A 162 -4.70 12.14 -9.53
C PRO A 162 -5.46 13.47 -9.40
N ASN A 163 -5.32 14.18 -8.28
CA ASN A 163 -6.08 15.41 -7.99
C ASN A 163 -5.54 16.63 -8.76
N PHE A 164 -4.22 16.75 -8.89
CA PHE A 164 -3.57 17.91 -9.51
C PHE A 164 -2.97 17.61 -10.88
N ARG A 165 -3.24 16.43 -11.45
CA ARG A 165 -2.63 15.92 -12.68
C ARG A 165 -2.55 16.95 -13.82
N TYR A 166 -3.59 17.76 -14.00
CA TYR A 166 -3.68 18.71 -15.12
C TYR A 166 -2.93 20.02 -14.88
N ILE A 167 -2.63 20.34 -13.63
CA ILE A 167 -1.95 21.58 -13.21
C ILE A 167 -0.46 21.34 -12.98
N LEU A 168 -0.07 20.10 -12.65
CA LEU A 168 1.33 19.71 -12.46
C LEU A 168 2.14 19.80 -13.76
N THR A 169 3.33 20.40 -13.67
CA THR A 169 4.33 20.40 -14.73
C THR A 169 4.91 19.00 -14.95
N GLY A 170 5.59 18.79 -16.08
CA GLY A 170 6.25 17.50 -16.38
C GLY A 170 7.33 17.13 -15.35
N GLU A 171 8.07 18.11 -14.85
CA GLU A 171 9.10 17.92 -13.82
C GLU A 171 8.48 17.51 -12.47
N GLN A 172 7.43 18.20 -12.04
CA GLN A 172 6.71 17.84 -10.81
C GLN A 172 6.12 16.42 -10.90
N LYS A 173 5.56 16.05 -12.05
CA LYS A 173 5.07 14.67 -12.26
C LYS A 173 6.18 13.65 -12.16
N ARG A 174 7.34 13.93 -12.77
CA ARG A 174 8.52 13.06 -12.68
C ARG A 174 8.94 12.85 -11.22
N GLU A 175 9.05 13.93 -10.44
CA GLU A 175 9.42 13.85 -9.02
C GLU A 175 8.40 13.03 -8.22
N ILE A 176 7.11 13.29 -8.40
CA ILE A 176 6.03 12.53 -7.73
C ILE A 176 6.09 11.06 -8.11
N VAL A 177 6.17 10.73 -9.40
CA VAL A 177 6.24 9.33 -9.87
C VAL A 177 7.48 8.64 -9.30
N SER A 178 8.63 9.31 -9.25
CA SER A 178 9.83 8.78 -8.60
C SER A 178 9.61 8.47 -7.13
N ILE A 179 8.95 9.36 -6.38
CA ILE A 179 8.62 9.14 -4.96
C ILE A 179 7.69 7.92 -4.81
N LEU A 180 6.66 7.81 -5.65
CA LEU A 180 5.67 6.73 -5.58
C LEU A 180 6.26 5.35 -5.83
N TYR A 181 7.38 5.24 -6.53
CA TYR A 181 8.08 3.96 -6.71
C TYR A 181 9.16 3.69 -5.66
N THR A 182 9.88 4.72 -5.20
CA THR A 182 11.09 4.56 -4.37
C THR A 182 10.80 4.60 -2.87
N TYR A 183 9.96 5.52 -2.41
CA TYR A 183 9.73 5.72 -0.97
C TYR A 183 8.94 4.59 -0.30
N PRO A 184 8.01 3.87 -0.98
CA PRO A 184 7.43 2.67 -0.42
C PRO A 184 8.50 1.62 -0.07
N ASN A 185 9.52 1.45 -0.91
CA ASN A 185 10.63 0.54 -0.62
C ASN A 185 11.49 1.04 0.54
N LYS A 186 11.70 2.34 0.67
CA LYS A 186 12.41 2.91 1.83
C LYS A 186 11.70 2.60 3.14
N LEU A 187 10.38 2.79 3.16
CA LEU A 187 9.55 2.46 4.32
C LEU A 187 9.61 0.96 4.63
N LEU A 188 9.48 0.12 3.61
CA LEU A 188 9.51 -1.33 3.78
C LEU A 188 10.86 -1.83 4.31
N TYR A 189 11.98 -1.30 3.82
CA TYR A 189 13.29 -1.66 4.37
C TYR A 189 13.41 -1.25 5.84
N PHE A 190 13.04 -0.02 6.17
CA PHE A 190 13.03 0.47 7.55
C PHE A 190 12.19 -0.43 8.47
N MET A 191 11.06 -0.95 8.00
CA MET A 191 10.20 -1.86 8.77
C MET A 191 10.75 -3.28 8.90
N LEU A 192 11.41 -3.81 7.86
CA LEU A 192 11.80 -5.22 7.79
C LEU A 192 13.25 -5.48 8.22
N LYS A 193 14.11 -4.45 8.24
CA LYS A 193 15.53 -4.58 8.56
C LYS A 193 15.75 -5.09 9.99
N ASP A 194 15.05 -4.52 10.96
CA ASP A 194 15.13 -4.96 12.37
C ASP A 194 14.71 -6.43 12.53
N ILE A 195 13.74 -6.89 11.73
CA ILE A 195 13.30 -8.29 11.71
C ILE A 195 14.39 -9.19 11.13
N ASP A 196 15.07 -8.76 10.06
CA ASP A 196 16.17 -9.50 9.45
C ASP A 196 17.34 -9.67 10.41
N GLU A 197 17.76 -8.59 11.06
CA GLU A 197 18.87 -8.57 12.01
C GLU A 197 18.59 -9.43 13.25
N ASN A 198 17.33 -9.49 13.68
CA ASN A 198 16.89 -10.27 14.84
C ASN A 198 16.24 -11.61 14.46
N TYR A 199 16.34 -12.05 13.21
CA TYR A 199 15.57 -13.18 12.68
C TYR A 199 15.72 -14.44 13.54
N ASP A 200 16.95 -14.89 13.81
CA ASP A 200 17.16 -16.13 14.56
C ASP A 200 16.71 -16.00 16.02
N LYS A 201 16.83 -14.82 16.63
CA LYS A 201 16.33 -14.53 17.97
C LYS A 201 14.81 -14.65 18.03
N ILE A 202 14.09 -13.98 17.11
CA ILE A 202 12.62 -14.03 17.00
C ILE A 202 12.14 -15.48 16.86
N ILE A 203 12.78 -16.25 15.98
CA ILE A 203 12.41 -17.65 15.75
C ILE A 203 12.63 -18.51 17.00
N ASN A 204 13.75 -18.33 17.70
CA ASN A 204 14.08 -19.10 18.90
C ASN A 204 13.14 -18.75 20.07
N GLU A 205 12.86 -17.47 20.31
CA GLU A 205 11.92 -17.01 21.35
C GLU A 205 10.51 -17.60 21.14
N ILE A 206 10.02 -17.65 19.90
CA ILE A 206 8.72 -18.28 19.60
C ILE A 206 8.76 -19.79 19.89
N LEU A 207 9.87 -20.48 19.59
CA LEU A 207 10.02 -21.92 19.80
C LEU A 207 10.13 -22.30 21.28
N GLU A 208 10.76 -21.45 22.11
CA GLU A 208 10.85 -21.63 23.57
C GLU A 208 9.46 -21.71 24.23
N GLY A 209 8.47 -21.03 23.66
CA GLY A 209 7.07 -21.12 24.09
C GLY A 209 6.39 -22.48 23.84
N THR A 210 7.09 -23.47 23.28
CA THR A 210 6.54 -24.78 22.86
C THR A 210 5.23 -24.69 22.06
N PRO A 211 5.18 -23.85 21.00
CA PRO A 211 3.94 -23.51 20.34
C PRO A 211 3.34 -24.74 19.65
N LYS A 212 2.02 -24.91 19.80
CA LYS A 212 1.25 -25.99 19.18
C LYS A 212 0.20 -25.40 18.25
N THR A 213 -0.06 -26.09 17.14
CA THR A 213 -1.18 -25.77 16.26
C THR A 213 -2.52 -25.98 16.98
N ARG A 214 -3.62 -25.43 16.46
CA ARG A 214 -4.99 -25.71 16.97
C ARG A 214 -5.32 -27.22 17.05
N LYS A 215 -4.62 -28.06 16.29
CA LYS A 215 -4.75 -29.53 16.28
C LYS A 215 -3.71 -30.24 17.16
N GLY A 216 -3.00 -29.51 18.03
CA GLY A 216 -2.02 -30.06 18.98
C GLY A 216 -0.66 -30.45 18.39
N LYS A 217 -0.43 -30.27 17.08
CA LYS A 217 0.88 -30.57 16.45
C LYS A 217 1.94 -29.56 16.85
N LEU A 218 3.15 -30.01 17.12
CA LEU A 218 4.33 -29.18 17.38
C LEU A 218 4.62 -28.29 16.16
N ILE A 219 4.88 -27.02 16.42
CA ILE A 219 5.29 -26.05 15.40
C ILE A 219 6.81 -26.13 15.22
N THR A 220 7.25 -26.15 13.95
CA THR A 220 8.68 -26.25 13.60
C THR A 220 9.27 -24.89 13.22
N LYS A 221 10.60 -24.76 13.27
CA LYS A 221 11.33 -23.57 12.78
C LYS A 221 10.91 -23.17 11.37
N GLY A 222 10.79 -24.14 10.45
CA GLY A 222 10.36 -23.89 9.08
C GLY A 222 8.94 -23.34 8.95
N MET A 223 8.01 -23.79 9.81
CA MET A 223 6.63 -23.26 9.82
C MET A 223 6.58 -21.80 10.29
N ILE A 224 7.33 -21.46 11.34
CA ILE A 224 7.40 -20.09 11.85
C ILE A 224 8.07 -19.19 10.82
N ALA A 225 9.20 -19.62 10.25
CA ALA A 225 9.91 -18.89 9.21
C ALA A 225 9.03 -18.63 7.98
N LYS A 226 8.26 -19.63 7.52
CA LYS A 226 7.31 -19.45 6.42
C LYS A 226 6.22 -18.46 6.79
N LYS A 227 5.67 -18.54 8.01
CA LYS A 227 4.61 -17.63 8.46
C LYS A 227 5.10 -16.18 8.57
N LEU A 228 6.33 -15.99 9.05
CA LEU A 228 6.98 -14.69 9.10
C LEU A 228 7.19 -14.12 7.69
N GLN A 229 7.72 -14.93 6.75
CA GLN A 229 7.85 -14.54 5.34
C GLN A 229 6.48 -14.16 4.74
N ASP A 230 5.43 -14.95 4.97
CA ASP A 230 4.08 -14.66 4.47
C ASP A 230 3.52 -13.35 5.04
N GLN A 231 3.78 -13.05 6.31
CA GLN A 231 3.40 -11.77 6.92
C GLN A 231 4.14 -10.59 6.27
N SER A 232 5.45 -10.74 6.02
CA SER A 232 6.23 -9.70 5.34
C SER A 232 5.79 -9.48 3.89
N ILE A 233 5.47 -10.55 3.16
CA ILE A 233 4.84 -10.46 1.83
C ILE A 233 3.53 -9.68 1.91
N ALA A 234 2.68 -9.98 2.90
CA ALA A 234 1.44 -9.26 3.10
C ALA A 234 1.69 -7.76 3.35
N TYR A 235 2.63 -7.39 4.23
CA TYR A 235 2.99 -5.99 4.46
C TYR A 235 3.50 -5.29 3.20
N ILE A 236 4.41 -5.92 2.44
CA ILE A 236 4.93 -5.36 1.18
C ILE A 236 3.79 -5.10 0.20
N LEU A 237 2.95 -6.11 -0.04
CA LEU A 237 1.83 -5.98 -0.97
C LEU A 237 0.78 -4.98 -0.48
N SER A 238 0.52 -4.88 0.83
CA SER A 238 -0.41 -3.90 1.39
C SER A 238 0.09 -2.46 1.18
N ILE A 239 1.39 -2.19 1.38
CA ILE A 239 1.94 -0.85 1.12
C ILE A 239 1.88 -0.55 -0.38
N TYR A 240 2.29 -1.49 -1.24
CA TYR A 240 2.19 -1.27 -2.69
C TYR A 240 0.75 -1.06 -3.15
N ASP A 241 -0.20 -1.82 -2.61
CA ASP A 241 -1.61 -1.71 -2.97
C ASP A 241 -2.21 -0.39 -2.50
N PHE A 242 -1.85 0.06 -1.30
CA PHE A 242 -2.24 1.37 -0.77
C PHE A 242 -1.78 2.50 -1.70
N ILE A 243 -0.52 2.47 -2.15
CA ILE A 243 0.02 3.48 -3.07
C ILE A 243 -0.65 3.38 -4.44
N ALA A 244 -0.81 2.16 -4.97
CA ALA A 244 -1.46 1.93 -6.25
C ALA A 244 -2.91 2.45 -6.24
N SER A 245 -3.75 1.93 -5.35
CA SER A 245 -5.16 2.33 -5.23
C SER A 245 -5.37 3.84 -5.05
N THR A 246 -4.50 4.50 -4.28
CA THR A 246 -4.60 5.94 -4.05
C THR A 246 -4.17 6.74 -5.29
N SER A 247 -3.01 6.41 -5.86
CA SER A 247 -2.43 7.15 -7.00
C SER A 247 -3.14 6.87 -8.33
N THR A 248 -3.82 5.73 -8.45
CA THR A 248 -4.58 5.34 -9.65
C THR A 248 -6.09 5.54 -9.53
N SER A 249 -6.55 6.26 -8.51
CA SER A 249 -7.97 6.64 -8.35
C SER A 249 -8.56 7.35 -9.58
N ASN A 250 -7.71 8.02 -10.38
CA ASN A 250 -8.03 8.47 -11.72
C ASN A 250 -7.26 7.62 -12.74
N SER A 251 -7.96 6.83 -13.55
CA SER A 251 -7.33 5.90 -14.51
C SER A 251 -6.34 6.58 -15.48
N LYS A 252 -6.43 7.90 -15.71
CA LYS A 252 -5.48 8.63 -16.55
C LYS A 252 -4.08 8.75 -15.92
N THR A 253 -3.93 8.61 -14.60
CA THR A 253 -2.60 8.67 -13.94
C THR A 253 -1.70 7.52 -14.33
N ILE A 254 -2.27 6.37 -14.76
CA ILE A 254 -1.48 5.23 -15.26
C ILE A 254 -0.58 5.64 -16.42
N THR A 255 -1.00 6.62 -17.23
CA THR A 255 -0.19 7.13 -18.34
C THR A 255 1.05 7.89 -17.88
N ASP A 256 1.06 8.46 -16.68
CA ASP A 256 2.25 9.10 -16.10
C ASP A 256 3.10 8.08 -15.34
N LEU A 257 2.47 7.12 -14.66
CA LEU A 257 3.14 6.03 -13.94
C LEU A 257 3.89 5.08 -14.90
N ASN A 258 3.36 4.87 -16.11
CA ASN A 258 4.00 4.05 -17.16
C ASN A 258 5.03 4.80 -18.01
N LYS A 259 5.28 6.10 -17.78
CA LYS A 259 6.30 6.83 -18.55
C LYS A 259 7.68 6.50 -18.05
N ILE A 260 8.43 5.74 -18.85
CA ILE A 260 9.85 5.43 -18.59
C ILE A 260 10.71 6.70 -18.42
N ASP A 261 10.40 7.77 -19.16
CA ASP A 261 11.07 9.08 -19.03
C ASP A 261 10.80 9.81 -17.70
N TYR A 262 9.78 9.39 -16.96
CA TYR A 262 9.49 9.87 -15.61
C TYR A 262 10.16 8.97 -14.58
N PHE A 263 10.01 7.66 -14.73
CA PHE A 263 10.69 6.69 -13.87
C PHE A 263 10.86 5.36 -14.59
N ASN A 264 12.09 4.85 -14.58
CA ASN A 264 12.38 3.54 -15.17
C ASN A 264 11.99 2.42 -14.20
N TYR A 265 10.70 2.10 -14.16
CA TYR A 265 10.17 1.02 -13.31
C TYR A 265 10.65 -0.38 -13.77
N GLU A 266 11.27 -0.50 -14.94
CA GLU A 266 11.86 -1.75 -15.44
C GLU A 266 13.25 -2.05 -14.86
N SER A 267 13.83 -1.13 -14.10
CA SER A 267 15.19 -1.25 -13.57
C SER A 267 15.33 -2.23 -12.39
N ASN A 268 14.25 -2.53 -11.69
CA ASN A 268 14.28 -3.33 -10.45
C ASN A 268 12.99 -4.14 -10.27
N ILE A 269 13.10 -5.35 -9.69
CA ILE A 269 11.95 -6.24 -9.45
C ILE A 269 10.85 -5.57 -8.60
N ASN A 270 11.22 -4.83 -7.54
CA ASN A 270 10.27 -4.14 -6.68
C ASN A 270 9.41 -3.16 -7.48
N TYR A 271 10.03 -2.35 -8.36
CA TYR A 271 9.31 -1.36 -9.17
C TYR A 271 8.41 -2.02 -10.22
N LYS A 272 8.86 -3.12 -10.84
CA LYS A 272 8.00 -3.91 -11.75
C LYS A 272 6.78 -4.47 -11.03
N ILE A 273 6.95 -5.02 -9.82
CA ILE A 273 5.83 -5.50 -8.99
C ILE A 273 4.86 -4.37 -8.65
N GLN A 274 5.37 -3.19 -8.26
CA GLN A 274 4.54 -2.01 -8.01
C GLN A 274 3.76 -1.60 -9.27
N ASN A 275 4.40 -1.59 -10.44
CA ASN A 275 3.74 -1.25 -11.70
C ASN A 275 2.64 -2.26 -12.07
N ILE A 276 2.88 -3.57 -11.88
CA ILE A 276 1.83 -4.60 -12.05
C ILE A 276 0.65 -4.34 -11.11
N MET A 277 0.90 -3.96 -9.85
CA MET A 277 -0.15 -3.59 -8.89
C MET A 277 -0.93 -2.34 -9.32
N MET A 278 -0.29 -1.37 -9.95
CA MET A 278 -0.95 -0.17 -10.48
C MET A 278 -1.86 -0.51 -11.67
N GLU A 279 -1.42 -1.37 -12.59
CA GLU A 279 -2.26 -1.88 -13.70
C GLU A 279 -3.44 -2.71 -13.19
N GLU A 280 -3.22 -3.51 -12.15
CA GLU A 280 -4.27 -4.25 -11.46
C GLU A 280 -5.34 -3.31 -10.90
N ASN A 281 -4.93 -2.24 -10.21
CA ASN A 281 -5.87 -1.30 -9.57
C ASN A 281 -6.68 -0.47 -10.57
N VAL A 282 -6.17 -0.19 -11.77
CA VAL A 282 -6.97 0.47 -12.84
C VAL A 282 -7.86 -0.50 -13.62
N GLY A 283 -7.77 -1.80 -13.36
CA GLY A 283 -8.55 -2.81 -14.08
C GLY A 283 -7.99 -3.12 -15.47
N ASN A 284 -6.72 -2.84 -15.75
CA ASN A 284 -6.11 -3.09 -17.05
C ASN A 284 -5.60 -4.53 -17.16
N PHE A 285 -6.53 -5.47 -17.40
CA PHE A 285 -6.24 -6.90 -17.40
C PHE A 285 -5.07 -7.28 -18.33
N HIS A 286 -5.06 -6.75 -19.54
CA HIS A 286 -4.09 -7.14 -20.57
C HIS A 286 -2.66 -6.75 -20.15
N GLU A 287 -2.42 -5.47 -19.86
CA GLU A 287 -1.10 -4.99 -19.45
C GLU A 287 -0.64 -5.63 -18.15
N MET A 288 -1.55 -5.76 -17.17
CA MET A 288 -1.25 -6.45 -15.91
C MET A 288 -0.80 -7.90 -16.18
N SER A 289 -1.52 -8.63 -17.03
CA SER A 289 -1.25 -10.04 -17.32
C SER A 289 0.08 -10.24 -18.05
N VAL A 290 0.34 -9.42 -19.08
CA VAL A 290 1.58 -9.47 -19.87
C VAL A 290 2.79 -9.20 -18.96
N LYS A 291 2.77 -8.09 -18.22
CA LYS A 291 3.86 -7.70 -17.31
C LYS A 291 4.07 -8.73 -16.19
N ALA A 292 2.98 -9.24 -15.61
CA ALA A 292 3.04 -10.26 -14.56
C ALA A 292 3.65 -11.57 -15.08
N GLU A 293 3.22 -12.04 -16.25
CA GLU A 293 3.73 -13.28 -16.83
C GLU A 293 5.21 -13.18 -17.21
N GLU A 294 5.61 -12.06 -17.81
CA GLU A 294 7.02 -11.79 -18.14
C GLU A 294 7.89 -11.83 -16.88
N LEU A 295 7.52 -11.06 -15.85
CA LEU A 295 8.29 -11.00 -14.62
C LEU A 295 8.32 -12.36 -13.90
N TYR A 296 7.20 -13.08 -13.89
CA TYR A 296 7.09 -14.40 -13.24
C TYR A 296 8.02 -15.45 -13.89
N LYS A 297 8.19 -15.39 -15.22
CA LYS A 297 9.11 -16.26 -15.97
C LYS A 297 10.58 -15.91 -15.68
N ASN A 298 10.88 -14.61 -15.64
CA ASN A 298 12.27 -14.12 -15.60
C ASN A 298 12.87 -14.06 -14.20
N THR A 299 12.06 -13.85 -13.16
CA THR A 299 12.59 -13.81 -11.78
C THR A 299 13.03 -15.20 -11.30
N LYS A 300 14.13 -15.24 -10.53
CA LYS A 300 14.63 -16.46 -9.88
C LYS A 300 14.08 -16.63 -8.47
N MET A 301 13.76 -15.54 -7.79
CA MET A 301 13.33 -15.57 -6.39
C MET A 301 11.89 -16.06 -6.25
N ASP A 302 11.69 -17.03 -5.36
CA ASP A 302 10.35 -17.58 -5.11
C ASP A 302 9.42 -16.56 -4.44
N ILE A 303 9.95 -15.65 -3.61
CA ILE A 303 9.16 -14.57 -3.02
C ILE A 303 8.54 -13.65 -4.08
N SER A 304 9.32 -13.24 -5.08
CA SER A 304 8.82 -12.41 -6.18
C SER A 304 7.71 -13.14 -6.95
N LYS A 305 7.88 -14.45 -7.20
CA LYS A 305 6.83 -15.27 -7.85
C LYS A 305 5.56 -15.36 -7.01
N GLN A 306 5.71 -15.54 -5.70
CA GLN A 306 4.57 -15.58 -4.78
C GLN A 306 3.84 -14.23 -4.78
N MET A 307 4.56 -13.11 -4.71
CA MET A 307 3.99 -11.77 -4.78
C MET A 307 3.21 -11.54 -6.08
N ILE A 308 3.80 -11.84 -7.24
CA ILE A 308 3.13 -11.68 -8.54
C ILE A 308 1.86 -12.54 -8.61
N ALA A 309 1.92 -13.79 -8.16
CA ALA A 309 0.76 -14.67 -8.17
C ALA A 309 -0.37 -14.16 -7.25
N LEU A 310 -0.03 -13.53 -6.12
CA LEU A 310 -1.00 -12.90 -5.23
C LEU A 310 -1.66 -11.67 -5.86
N ILE A 311 -0.91 -10.87 -6.63
CA ILE A 311 -1.49 -9.73 -7.38
C ILE A 311 -2.46 -10.22 -8.45
N VAL A 312 -2.06 -11.23 -9.23
CA VAL A 312 -2.96 -11.85 -10.23
C VAL A 312 -4.21 -12.41 -9.55
N ARG A 313 -4.05 -13.07 -8.39
CA ARG A 313 -5.19 -13.55 -7.59
C ARG A 313 -6.10 -12.42 -7.14
N LYS A 314 -5.54 -11.30 -6.67
CA LYS A 314 -6.30 -10.10 -6.27
C LYS A 314 -7.16 -9.61 -7.44
N TYR A 315 -6.62 -9.57 -8.66
CA TYR A 315 -7.38 -9.17 -9.84
C TYR A 315 -8.65 -10.01 -10.02
N PHE A 316 -8.52 -11.34 -10.01
CA PHE A 316 -9.67 -12.26 -10.13
C PHE A 316 -10.66 -12.14 -8.96
N LEU A 317 -10.22 -11.64 -7.82
CA LEU A 317 -11.03 -11.41 -6.63
C LEU A 317 -11.87 -10.14 -6.75
N CYS A 318 -11.23 -9.04 -7.15
CA CYS A 318 -11.82 -7.71 -7.17
C CYS A 318 -12.54 -7.37 -8.47
N HIS A 319 -12.16 -8.00 -9.58
CA HIS A 319 -12.72 -7.72 -10.90
C HIS A 319 -13.57 -8.89 -11.40
N ASP A 320 -14.65 -8.55 -12.11
CA ASP A 320 -15.47 -9.53 -12.81
C ASP A 320 -14.95 -9.70 -14.23
N ILE A 321 -14.27 -10.83 -14.47
CA ILE A 321 -13.72 -11.17 -15.77
C ILE A 321 -14.31 -12.49 -16.27
N VAL A 322 -14.64 -12.51 -17.56
CA VAL A 322 -15.07 -13.73 -18.23
C VAL A 322 -13.82 -14.58 -18.49
N ILE A 323 -13.79 -15.78 -17.91
CA ILE A 323 -12.67 -16.71 -18.09
C ILE A 323 -12.76 -17.36 -19.47
N THR A 324 -12.20 -16.67 -20.46
CA THR A 324 -12.06 -17.13 -21.86
C THR A 324 -10.77 -16.59 -22.46
N GLY A 325 -10.13 -17.36 -23.34
CA GLY A 325 -8.93 -16.92 -24.07
C GLY A 325 -7.77 -16.59 -23.14
N GLU A 326 -7.34 -15.32 -23.15
CA GLU A 326 -6.25 -14.78 -22.34
C GLU A 326 -6.43 -15.05 -20.83
N ALA A 327 -7.64 -14.87 -20.29
CA ALA A 327 -7.90 -15.12 -18.88
C ALA A 327 -7.70 -16.60 -18.48
N GLN A 328 -7.98 -17.53 -19.40
CA GLN A 328 -7.74 -18.95 -19.17
C GLN A 328 -6.24 -19.27 -19.18
N HIS A 329 -5.47 -18.65 -20.07
CA HIS A 329 -4.01 -18.77 -20.11
C HIS A 329 -3.36 -18.27 -18.82
N VAL A 330 -3.76 -17.08 -18.36
CA VAL A 330 -3.28 -16.53 -17.07
C VAL A 330 -3.61 -17.48 -15.92
N ILE A 331 -4.80 -18.09 -15.91
CA ILE A 331 -5.15 -19.07 -14.89
C ILE A 331 -4.19 -20.28 -14.92
N ASP A 332 -3.88 -20.78 -16.12
CA ASP A 332 -3.00 -21.92 -16.31
C ASP A 332 -1.55 -21.63 -15.88
N VAL A 333 -1.09 -20.38 -16.04
CA VAL A 333 0.24 -19.94 -15.62
C VAL A 333 0.33 -19.82 -14.10
N PHE A 334 -0.64 -19.17 -13.44
CA PHE A 334 -0.49 -18.74 -12.05
C PHE A 334 -1.11 -19.64 -10.98
N PHE A 335 -2.12 -20.47 -11.29
CA PHE A 335 -2.85 -21.26 -10.30
C PHE A 335 -2.58 -22.77 -10.43
N SER A 336 -2.95 -23.54 -9.40
CA SER A 336 -2.76 -25.00 -9.36
C SER A 336 -3.77 -25.77 -10.24
N LYS A 337 -3.34 -26.93 -10.78
CA LYS A 337 -4.13 -27.72 -11.76
C LYS A 337 -5.40 -28.36 -11.20
N ASP A 338 -5.48 -28.62 -9.89
CA ASP A 338 -6.59 -29.37 -9.27
C ASP A 338 -7.94 -28.63 -9.31
N GLU A 339 -7.93 -27.34 -9.65
CA GLU A 339 -9.14 -26.48 -9.71
C GLU A 339 -9.71 -26.29 -11.12
N LYS A 340 -9.00 -26.79 -12.16
CA LYS A 340 -9.47 -26.73 -13.56
C LYS A 340 -10.82 -27.40 -13.75
N GLN A 341 -11.14 -28.40 -12.93
CA GLN A 341 -12.37 -29.18 -13.00
C GLN A 341 -13.54 -28.43 -12.32
N ALA A 342 -13.29 -27.75 -11.20
CA ALA A 342 -14.29 -26.97 -10.48
C ALA A 342 -14.76 -25.74 -11.29
N ILE A 343 -13.83 -25.02 -11.95
CA ILE A 343 -14.14 -23.86 -12.80
C ILE A 343 -14.98 -24.28 -14.02
N ARG A 344 -14.60 -25.36 -14.72
CA ARG A 344 -15.36 -25.89 -15.86
C ARG A 344 -16.78 -26.32 -15.46
N MET A 345 -16.93 -26.92 -14.28
CA MET A 345 -18.24 -27.33 -13.76
C MET A 345 -19.13 -26.14 -13.37
N ALA A 346 -18.57 -25.07 -12.79
CA ALA A 346 -19.30 -23.85 -12.46
C ALA A 346 -19.75 -23.08 -13.72
N GLN A 347 -18.89 -23.02 -14.74
CA GLN A 347 -19.21 -22.42 -16.05
C GLN A 347 -20.27 -23.22 -16.82
N ALA A 348 -20.22 -24.56 -16.77
CA ALA A 348 -21.24 -25.41 -17.36
C ALA A 348 -22.62 -25.16 -16.70
N LYS A 349 -22.68 -25.02 -15.38
CA LYS A 349 -23.91 -24.67 -14.66
C LYS A 349 -24.46 -23.30 -15.07
N ASN A 350 -23.63 -22.27 -15.18
CA ASN A 350 -24.09 -20.93 -15.57
C ASN A 350 -24.55 -20.82 -17.04
N ARG A 351 -24.05 -21.69 -17.94
CA ARG A 351 -24.56 -21.79 -19.32
C ARG A 351 -25.91 -22.51 -19.42
N ILE A 352 -26.21 -23.41 -18.47
CA ILE A 352 -27.50 -24.12 -18.42
C ILE A 352 -28.61 -23.22 -17.88
N VAL A 353 -28.31 -22.29 -16.96
CA VAL A 353 -29.30 -21.36 -16.38
C VAL A 353 -29.64 -20.19 -17.32
N LYS A 354 -28.81 -19.91 -18.32
CA LYS A 354 -29.05 -18.86 -19.34
C LYS A 354 -29.70 -19.37 -20.64
N LYS A 355 -30.08 -20.64 -20.70
CA LYS A 355 -30.96 -21.22 -21.72
C LYS A 355 -32.30 -21.54 -21.08
#